data_AF-A0AAW8H2M5-F1
#
_entry.id   AF-A0AAW8H2M5-F1
#
_cell.length_a   1.000
_cell.length_b   1.000
_cell.length_c   1.000
_cell.angle_alpha   90.00
_cell.angle_beta   90.00
_cell.angle_gamma   90.00
#
_symmetry.space_group_name_H-M   'P 1'
#
loop_
_entity.id
_entity.type
_entity.pdbx_description
1 polymer ?
#
loop_
_entity_poly.entity_id
_entity_poly.type
_entity_poly.pdbx_seq_one_letter_code
_entity_poly.pdbx_strand_id
1 'polypeptide(L)' 'MAQSLDGYIAGINGELDWLENVVNPDGSDFGFSEFMSTVDVLLMGRNTFEKVASFGFWPYKKHVYVASS' A
#
# COMPACT_ATOMS: atom_id res chain seq x y z
N MET A 1 -5.65 -5.52 1.44
CA MET A 1 -4.22 -5.80 1.66
C MET A 1 -3.75 -6.77 0.58
N ALA A 2 -2.51 -6.64 0.10
CA ALA A 2 -1.91 -7.56 -0.85
C ALA A 2 -0.82 -8.37 -0.16
N GLN A 3 -0.69 -9.65 -0.47
CA GLN A 3 0.22 -10.58 0.18
C GLN A 3 0.63 -11.67 -0.82
N SER A 4 1.87 -12.14 -0.73
CA SER A 4 2.33 -13.33 -1.42
C SER A 4 1.62 -14.58 -0.90
N LEU A 5 1.70 -15.70 -1.63
CA LEU A 5 1.04 -16.95 -1.27
C LEU A 5 1.51 -17.51 0.09
N ASP A 6 2.76 -17.27 0.43
CA ASP A 6 3.42 -17.69 1.68
C ASP A 6 3.34 -16.66 2.81
N GLY A 7 2.63 -15.56 2.60
CA GLY A 7 2.24 -14.66 3.67
C GLY A 7 3.09 -13.39 3.83
N TYR A 8 3.96 -13.06 2.89
CA TYR A 8 4.78 -11.85 2.95
C TYR A 8 4.12 -10.68 2.21
N ILE A 9 4.36 -9.45 2.69
CA ILE A 9 3.81 -8.21 2.09
C ILE A 9 4.89 -7.39 1.35
N ALA A 10 6.15 -7.80 1.48
CA ALA A 10 7.30 -7.22 0.80
C ALA A 10 8.35 -8.32 0.64
N GLY A 11 9.20 -8.19 -0.38
CA GLY A 11 10.33 -9.09 -0.56
C GLY A 11 11.44 -8.84 0.48
N ILE A 12 12.53 -9.60 0.38
CA ILE A 12 13.56 -9.64 1.42
C ILE A 12 14.32 -8.32 1.60
N ASN A 13 14.36 -7.48 0.56
CA ASN A 13 14.94 -6.15 0.58
C ASN A 13 13.87 -5.04 0.65
N GLY A 14 12.62 -5.37 0.95
CA GLY A 14 11.51 -4.41 0.99
C GLY A 14 10.94 -4.03 -0.39
N GLU A 15 11.24 -4.83 -1.41
CA GLU A 15 10.71 -4.70 -2.77
C GLU A 15 9.23 -5.08 -2.87
N LEU A 16 8.53 -4.45 -3.80
CA LEU A 16 7.10 -4.64 -4.09
C LEU A 16 6.87 -4.98 -5.58
N ASP A 17 7.94 -5.19 -6.33
CA ASP A 17 7.96 -5.58 -7.75
C ASP A 17 7.12 -6.82 -8.05
N TRP A 18 7.04 -7.75 -7.10
CA TRP A 18 6.18 -8.92 -7.21
C TRP A 18 4.69 -8.58 -7.34
N LEU A 19 4.23 -7.40 -6.89
CA LEU A 19 2.85 -6.93 -7.09
C LEU A 19 2.57 -6.61 -8.56
N GLU A 20 3.57 -6.17 -9.31
CA GLU A 20 3.45 -5.79 -10.73
C GLU A 20 3.46 -7.01 -11.67
N ASN A 21 3.84 -8.19 -11.17
CA ASN A 21 3.82 -9.44 -11.94
C ASN A 21 2.40 -9.89 -12.30
N VAL A 22 1.38 -9.36 -11.63
CA VAL A 22 -0.03 -9.64 -11.94
C VAL A 22 -0.49 -8.66 -13.02
N VAL A 23 -0.78 -9.19 -14.21
CA VAL A 23 -1.28 -8.38 -15.33
C VAL A 23 -2.63 -7.76 -14.97
N ASN A 24 -2.72 -6.43 -15.04
CA ASN A 24 -3.93 -5.65 -14.81
C ASN A 24 -4.31 -4.88 -16.09
N PRO A 25 -4.82 -5.57 -17.13
CA PRO A 25 -5.04 -4.95 -18.44
C PRO A 25 -6.15 -3.89 -18.43
N ASP A 26 -7.10 -4.03 -17.51
CA ASP A 26 -8.24 -3.11 -17.38
C ASP A 26 -7.94 -1.92 -16.44
N GLY A 27 -6.74 -1.89 -15.83
CA GLY A 27 -6.36 -0.83 -14.88
C GLY A 27 -7.26 -0.79 -13.64
N SER A 28 -7.81 -1.94 -13.22
CA SER A 28 -8.66 -2.04 -12.04
C SER A 28 -7.89 -1.64 -10.78
N ASP A 29 -8.54 -0.92 -9.87
CA ASP A 29 -7.96 -0.53 -8.57
C ASP A 29 -8.19 -1.60 -7.49
N PHE A 30 -8.78 -2.75 -7.86
CA PHE A 30 -9.11 -3.86 -6.98
C PHE A 30 -9.93 -3.46 -5.74
N GLY A 31 -10.82 -2.46 -5.88
CA GLY A 31 -11.69 -2.00 -4.80
C GLY A 31 -11.00 -1.08 -3.79
N PHE A 32 -9.77 -0.64 -4.07
CA PHE A 32 -9.04 0.28 -3.20
C PHE A 32 -9.81 1.59 -2.98
N SER A 33 -10.33 2.21 -4.03
CA SER A 33 -11.06 3.49 -3.90
C SER A 33 -12.36 3.33 -3.13
N GLU A 34 -13.09 2.24 -3.36
CA GLU A 34 -14.32 1.92 -2.65
C GLU A 34 -14.05 1.74 -1.15
N PHE A 35 -13.05 0.92 -0.78
CA PHE A 35 -12.64 0.76 0.61
C PHE A 35 -12.21 2.08 1.24
N MET A 36 -11.38 2.86 0.54
CA MET A 36 -10.89 4.16 1.02
C MET A 36 -12.00 5.19 1.21
N SER A 37 -13.14 5.03 0.55
CA SER A 37 -14.32 5.90 0.77
C SER A 37 -14.95 5.67 2.15
N THR A 38 -14.87 4.44 2.66
CA THR A 38 -15.48 4.02 3.94
C THR A 38 -14.65 4.36 5.17
N VAL A 39 -13.38 4.72 4.99
CA VAL A 39 -12.46 5.01 6.09
C VAL A 39 -12.27 6.51 6.28
N ASP A 40 -12.17 6.96 7.53
CA ASP A 40 -11.93 8.37 7.87
C ASP A 40 -10.44 8.68 8.00
N VAL A 41 -9.68 7.73 8.53
CA VAL A 41 -8.29 7.91 8.95
C VAL A 41 -7.49 6.65 8.70
N LEU A 42 -6.21 6.79 8.33
CA LEU A 42 -5.27 5.68 8.22
C LEU A 42 -4.24 5.76 9.34
N LEU A 43 -3.94 4.61 9.94
CA LEU A 43 -2.81 4.42 10.83
C LEU A 43 -1.81 3.50 10.15
N MET A 44 -0.54 3.90 10.08
CA MET A 44 0.52 3.06 9.51
C MET A 44 1.80 3.12 10.34
N GLY A 45 2.66 2.12 10.19
CA GLY A 45 3.99 2.13 10.81
C GLY A 45 5.00 2.95 10.02
N ARG A 46 6.14 3.27 10.64
CA ARG A 46 7.25 4.04 10.02
C ARG A 46 7.72 3.43 8.70
N ASN A 47 7.96 2.11 8.65
CA ASN A 47 8.46 1.45 7.43
C ASN A 47 7.49 1.59 6.25
N THR A 48 6.17 1.47 6.49
CA THR A 48 5.15 1.65 5.46
C THR A 48 5.11 3.10 4.99
N PHE A 49 5.20 4.05 5.92
CA PHE A 49 5.24 5.47 5.59
C PHE A 49 6.44 5.83 4.70
N GLU A 50 7.65 5.40 5.08
CA GLU A 50 8.87 5.66 4.31
C GLU A 50 8.79 5.05 2.91
N LYS A 51 8.22 3.85 2.79
CA LYS A 51 8.00 3.22 1.48
C LYS A 51 7.06 4.03 0.60
N VAL A 52 5.91 4.45 1.12
CA VAL A 52 4.95 5.26 0.33
C VAL A 52 5.55 6.62 -0.05
N ALA A 53 6.28 7.26 0.86
CA ALA A 53 6.97 8.52 0.60
C ALA A 53 8.01 8.37 -0.54
N SER A 54 8.60 7.19 -0.71
CA SER A 54 9.57 6.92 -1.78
C SER A 54 8.97 6.84 -3.20
N PHE A 55 7.64 6.71 -3.34
CA PHE A 55 6.99 6.55 -4.65
C PHE A 55 6.98 7.82 -5.52
N GLY A 56 7.40 8.96 -4.98
CA GLY A 56 7.38 10.24 -5.68
C GLY A 56 6.00 10.89 -5.79
N PHE A 57 4.96 10.22 -5.29
CA PHE A 57 3.62 10.78 -5.12
C PHE A 57 2.95 10.25 -3.84
N TRP A 58 2.02 11.01 -3.31
CA TRP A 58 1.25 10.62 -2.13
C TRP A 58 -0.15 10.14 -2.54
N PRO A 59 -0.51 8.86 -2.32
CA PRO A 59 -1.76 8.30 -2.85
C PRO A 59 -3.00 8.60 -1.98
N TYR A 60 -2.82 9.02 -0.72
CA TYR A 60 -3.91 9.13 0.24
C TYR A 60 -4.47 10.55 0.36
N LYS A 61 -5.80 10.68 0.26
CA LYS A 61 -6.53 11.95 0.48
C LYS A 61 -7.03 12.14 1.92
N LYS A 62 -6.87 11.12 2.77
CA LYS A 62 -7.35 11.07 4.15
C LYS A 62 -6.22 11.39 5.12
N HIS A 63 -6.55 11.68 6.38
CA HIS A 63 -5.54 11.87 7.41
C HIS A 63 -4.76 10.57 7.66
N VAL A 64 -3.44 10.68 7.69
CA VAL A 64 -2.54 9.56 7.97
C VAL A 64 -1.77 9.85 9.25
N TYR A 65 -1.88 8.94 10.22
CA TYR A 65 -1.10 8.95 11.44
C TYR A 65 -0.04 7.86 11.36
N VAL A 66 1.17 8.17 11.83
CA VAL A 66 2.29 7.23 11.84
C VAL A 66 2.54 6.78 13.27
N ALA A 67 2.30 5.51 13.55
CA ALA A 67 2.68 4.87 14.80
C ALA A 67 4.18 4.59 14.77
N SER A 68 4.91 5.21 15.67
CA SER A 68 6.35 5.07 15.77
C SER A 68 6.83 5.28 17.20
N SER A 69 7.77 4.46 17.65
CA SER A 69 8.57 4.67 18.86
C SER A 69 9.81 5.51 18.58
#